data_AF-A0A833GRN7-F1
#
_entry.id   AF-A0A833GRN7-F1
#
_cell.length_a   1.000
_cell.length_b   1.000
_cell.length_c   1.000
_cell.angle_alpha   90.00
_cell.angle_beta   90.00
_cell.angle_gamma   90.00
#
_symmetry.space_group_name_H-M   'P 1'
#
loop_
_entity.id
_entity.type
_entity.pdbx_description
1 polymer ?
#
loop_
_entity_poly.entity_id
_entity_poly.type
_entity_poly.pdbx_seq_one_letter_code
_entity_poly.pdbx_strand_id
1 'polypeptide(L)' 'MLMADDAVPEQLTRRDRWGGWIMHRLDDGWCVALDRQSMLCTIYEQRPLICREYQAGDHDCLEQRRELPLRRLESA' A
#
# COMPACT_ATOMS: atom_id res chain seq x y z
N MET A 1 -2.30 -8.10 6.82
CA MET A 1 -1.62 -7.80 8.11
C MET A 1 -0.12 -7.86 7.84
N LEU A 2 0.68 -7.04 8.54
CA LEU A 2 2.13 -7.12 8.50
C LEU A 2 2.61 -8.28 9.38
N MET A 3 3.62 -8.99 8.90
CA MET A 3 4.28 -10.05 9.67
C MET A 3 5.21 -9.42 10.70
N ALA A 4 5.49 -10.14 11.79
CA ALA A 4 6.38 -9.64 12.84
C ALA A 4 7.81 -9.32 12.33
N ASP A 5 8.26 -10.03 11.30
CA ASP A 5 9.58 -9.87 10.71
C ASP A 5 9.64 -8.83 9.57
N ASP A 6 8.51 -8.20 9.22
CA ASP A 6 8.50 -7.14 8.20
C ASP A 6 9.19 -5.88 8.74
N ALA A 7 10.32 -5.50 8.15
CA ALA A 7 11.11 -4.33 8.55
C ALA A 7 10.53 -2.99 8.04
N VAL A 8 9.20 -2.84 8.02
CA VAL A 8 8.53 -1.62 7.54
C VAL A 8 8.67 -0.52 8.60
N PRO A 9 9.08 0.71 8.23
CA PRO A 9 9.17 1.82 9.18
C PRO A 9 7.82 2.14 9.86
N GLU A 10 7.84 2.35 11.18
CA GLU A 10 6.61 2.54 11.99
C GLU A 10 5.75 3.72 11.53
N GLN A 11 6.36 4.81 11.02
CA GLN A 11 5.60 5.95 10.49
C GLN A 11 4.75 5.62 9.25
N LEU A 12 4.99 4.48 8.61
CA LEU A 12 4.22 3.98 7.46
C LEU A 12 3.17 2.95 7.86
N THR A 13 3.05 2.63 9.15
CA THR A 13 2.15 1.60 9.67
C THR A 13 1.13 2.18 10.65
N ARG A 14 0.11 1.39 10.96
CA ARG A 14 -0.90 1.68 12.00
C ARG A 14 -1.35 0.36 12.63
N ARG A 15 -1.84 0.40 13.86
CA ARG A 15 -2.54 -0.74 14.49
C ARG A 15 -4.01 -0.78 14.09
N ASP A 16 -4.49 -1.95 13.69
CA ASP A 16 -5.91 -2.21 13.49
C ASP A 16 -6.66 -2.38 14.82
N ARG A 17 -7.98 -2.61 14.74
CA ARG A 17 -8.85 -2.77 15.92
C ARG A 17 -8.54 -4.02 16.77
N TRP A 18 -7.76 -4.96 16.25
CA TRP A 18 -7.36 -6.18 16.93
C TRP A 18 -5.91 -6.12 17.41
N GLY A 19 -5.24 -4.97 17.25
CA GLY A 19 -3.86 -4.75 17.68
C GLY A 19 -2.81 -5.24 16.68
N GLY A 20 -3.22 -5.70 15.49
CA GLY A 20 -2.30 -6.10 14.43
C GLY A 20 -1.73 -4.91 13.67
N TRP A 21 -0.48 -5.01 13.23
CA TRP A 21 0.13 -3.98 12.40
C TRP A 21 -0.33 -4.11 10.95
N ILE A 22 -0.69 -2.98 10.35
CA ILE A 22 -1.09 -2.86 8.94
C ILE A 22 -0.36 -1.68 8.30
N MET A 23 -0.23 -1.70 6.98
CA MET A 23 0.18 -0.51 6.23
C MET A 23 -0.84 0.61 6.46
N HIS A 24 -0.35 1.82 6.73
CA HIS A 24 -1.20 2.99 6.84
C HIS A 24 -1.78 3.35 5.46
N ARG A 25 -3.09 3.55 5.40
CA ARG A 25 -3.78 4.08 4.22
C ARG A 25 -4.13 5.54 4.48
N LEU A 26 -3.96 6.38 3.47
CA LEU A 26 -4.37 7.78 3.52
C LEU A 26 -5.89 7.88 3.33
N ASP A 27 -6.43 9.10 3.44
CA ASP A 27 -7.88 9.35 3.32
C ASP A 27 -8.45 8.98 1.93
N ASP A 28 -7.58 8.83 0.93
CA ASP A 28 -7.94 8.36 -0.41
C ASP A 28 -7.96 6.82 -0.53
N GLY A 29 -7.77 6.09 0.57
CA GLY A 29 -7.83 4.63 0.64
C GLY A 29 -6.57 3.91 0.16
N TRP A 30 -5.62 4.62 -0.43
CA TRP A 30 -4.38 4.07 -0.94
C TRP A 30 -3.30 3.98 0.14
N CYS A 31 -2.36 3.05 -0.05
CA CYS A 31 -1.20 2.91 0.82
C CYS A 31 -0.36 4.20 0.86
N VAL A 32 0.11 4.57 2.05
CA VAL A 32 1.01 5.71 2.28
C VAL A 32 2.33 5.60 1.51
N ALA A 33 2.78 4.37 1.24
CA ALA A 33 4.06 4.10 0.57
C ALA A 33 3.93 3.97 -0.95
N LEU A 34 2.77 4.26 -1.55
CA LEU A 34 2.59 4.24 -3.00
C LEU A 34 2.81 5.64 -3.58
N ASP A 35 3.73 5.78 -4.52
CA ASP A 35 3.85 6.97 -5.34
C ASP A 35 2.74 6.97 -6.41
N ARG A 36 1.92 8.02 -6.44
CA ARG A 36 0.74 8.09 -7.33
C ARG A 36 1.07 8.42 -8.78
N GLN A 37 2.26 8.97 -9.06
CA GLN A 37 2.66 9.34 -10.42
C GLN A 37 3.19 8.12 -11.16
N SER A 38 4.13 7.41 -10.54
CA SER A 38 4.76 6.20 -11.07
C SER A 38 3.95 4.93 -10.80
N MET A 39 3.03 4.96 -9.84
CA MET A 39 2.33 3.79 -9.31
C MET A 39 3.28 2.72 -8.73
N LEU A 40 4.47 3.13 -8.27
CA LEU A 40 5.47 2.29 -7.64
C LEU A 40 5.52 2.50 -6.13
N CYS A 41 5.96 1.49 -5.39
CA CYS A 41 6.16 1.62 -3.96
C CYS A 41 7.47 2.35 -3.66
N THR A 42 7.42 3.38 -2.81
CA THR A 42 8.59 4.18 -2.41
C THR A 42 9.55 3.45 -1.48
N ILE A 43 9.10 2.36 -0.84
CA ILE A 43 9.91 1.49 0.02
C ILE A 43 10.20 0.13 -0.64
N TYR A 44 10.41 0.12 -1.96
CA TYR A 44 10.43 -1.11 -2.77
C TYR A 44 11.32 -2.24 -2.21
N GLU A 45 12.49 -1.90 -1.66
CA GLU A 45 13.44 -2.83 -1.03
C GLU A 45 12.96 -3.37 0.32
N GLN A 46 12.26 -2.54 1.10
CA GLN A 46 11.74 -2.86 2.43
C GLN A 46 10.26 -3.29 2.41
N ARG A 47 9.70 -3.58 1.21
CA ARG A 47 8.30 -3.99 1.09
C ARG A 47 8.02 -5.19 2.00
N PRO A 48 6.90 -5.18 2.73
CA PRO A 48 6.51 -6.33 3.54
C PRO A 48 6.24 -7.53 2.63
N LEU A 49 6.37 -8.74 3.17
CA LEU A 49 6.22 -10.00 2.43
C LEU A 49 4.92 -10.03 1.62
N ILE A 50 3.80 -9.62 2.24
CA ILE A 50 2.49 -9.59 1.59
C ILE A 50 2.47 -8.75 0.31
N CYS A 51 3.25 -7.66 0.25
CA CYS A 51 3.35 -6.82 -0.95
C CYS A 51 4.36 -7.34 -1.98
N ARG A 52 5.25 -8.26 -1.59
CA ARG A 52 6.17 -8.95 -2.52
C ARG A 52 5.47 -10.11 -3.22
N GLU A 53 4.60 -10.81 -2.52
CA GLU A 53 3.82 -11.93 -3.04
C GLU A 53 2.58 -11.50 -3.84
N TYR A 54 2.08 -10.28 -3.58
CA TYR A 54 0.95 -9.72 -4.31
C TYR A 54 1.33 -9.31 -5.74
N GLN A 55 0.83 -10.04 -6.74
CA GLN A 55 1.12 -9.80 -8.14
C GLN A 55 0.39 -8.57 -8.68
N ALA A 56 1.15 -7.55 -9.07
CA ALA A 56 0.59 -6.38 -9.74
C ALA A 56 0.04 -6.74 -11.13
N GLY A 57 -1.16 -6.23 -11.45
CA GLY A 57 -1.83 -6.46 -12.73
C GLY A 57 -2.67 -7.74 -12.81
N ASP A 58 -2.63 -8.59 -11.78
CA ASP A 58 -3.52 -9.76 -11.69
C ASP A 58 -4.96 -9.36 -11.34
N HIS A 59 -5.90 -10.31 -11.44
CA HIS A 59 -7.34 -10.10 -11.23
C HIS A 59 -7.64 -9.28 -9.96
N ASP A 60 -7.11 -9.70 -8.81
CA ASP A 60 -7.36 -9.03 -7.54
C ASP A 60 -6.79 -7.61 -7.51
N CYS A 61 -5.65 -7.37 -8.18
CA CYS A 61 -5.06 -6.04 -8.30
C CYS A 61 -5.96 -5.12 -9.10
N LEU A 62 -6.54 -5.61 -10.20
CA LEU A 62 -7.45 -4.84 -11.04
C LEU A 62 -8.75 -4.54 -10.32
N GLU A 63 -9.33 -5.52 -9.61
CA GLU A 63 -10.54 -5.30 -8.80
C GLU A 63 -10.30 -4.27 -7.70
N GLN A 64 -9.22 -4.40 -6.93
CA GLN A 64 -8.89 -3.40 -5.90
C GLN A 64 -8.65 -2.00 -6.48
N ARG A 65 -8.07 -1.90 -7.67
CA ARG A 65 -7.86 -0.60 -8.35
C ARG A 65 -9.17 0.04 -8.84
N ARG A 66 -10.23 -0.72 -9.08
CA ARG A 66 -11.55 -0.18 -9.45
C ARG A 66 -12.24 0.51 -8.27
N GLU A 67 -12.02 0.00 -7.07
CA GLU A 67 -12.57 0.56 -5.83
C GLU A 67 -11.81 1.79 -5.32
N LEU A 68 -10.55 1.98 -5.75
CA LEU A 68 -9.71 3.08 -5.30
C LEU A 68 -9.77 4.28 -6.26
N PRO A 69 -9.96 5.50 -5.75
CA PRO A 69 -10.01 6.68 -6.60
C PRO A 69 -8.64 6.93 -7.23
N LEU A 70 -8.56 6.93 -8.55
CA LEU A 70 -7.42 7.52 -9.24
C LEU A 70 -7.54 9.04 -9.10
N ARG A 71 -6.73 9.66 -8.24
CA ARG A 71 -6.49 11.10 -8.37
C ARG A 71 -5.86 11.29 -9.74
N ARG A 72 -6.67 11.74 -10.71
CA ARG A 72 -6.16 12.34 -11.92
C ARG A 72 -5.28 13.48 -11.42
N LEU A 73 -3.97 13.33 -11.58
CA LEU A 73 -3.07 14.45 -11.47
C LEU A 73 -3.56 15.43 -12.52
N GLU A 74 -4.31 16.44 -12.07
CA GLU A 74 -4.51 17.63 -12.86
C GLU A 74 -3.11 18.20 -13.03
N SER A 75 -2.55 18.02 -14.22
CA SER A 75 -1.28 18.62 -14.63
C SER A 75 -1.36 20.11 -14.34
N ALA A 76 -0.59 20.56 -13.34
CA ALA A 76 -0.25 21.96 -13.16
C ALA A 76 1.04 22.26 -13.93
#